data_AF-A0A067ERI4-F1
#
_entry.id   AF-A0A067ERI4-F1
#
_cell.length_a   1.000
_cell.length_b   1.000
_cell.length_c   1.000
_cell.angle_alpha   90.00
_cell.angle_beta   90.00
_cell.angle_gamma   90.00
#
_symmetry.space_group_name_H-M   'P 1'
#
loop_
_entity.id
_entity.type
_entity.pdbx_description
1 polymer ?
#
loop_
_entity_poly.entity_id
_entity_poly.type
_entity_poly.pdbx_seq_one_letter_code
_entity_poly.pdbx_strand_id
1 'polypeptide(L)'
;CKFSSYPKFFGNTTSKKFVTPRFKFYNGTSDPINHIRHFRQTMALYEHEDALMCRIFPSSLDSLPLNWYHDLPSSSIHEYV
;
A
#
# COMPACT_ATOMS: atom_id res chain seq x y z
N CYS A 1 -3.10 -5.07 4.69
CA CYS A 1 -2.44 -5.06 3.37
C CYS A 1 -1.67 -6.33 3.01
N LYS A 2 -1.38 -7.25 3.94
CA LYS A 2 -1.28 -8.67 3.56
C LYS A 2 -2.58 -9.34 3.97
N PHE A 3 -3.60 -9.17 3.12
CA PHE A 3 -4.83 -9.93 3.23
C PHE A 3 -4.56 -11.28 2.55
N SER A 4 -4.88 -12.38 3.24
CA SER A 4 -4.48 -13.76 2.94
C SER A 4 -4.90 -14.31 1.59
N SER A 5 -5.60 -13.55 0.76
CA SER A 5 -5.88 -13.89 -0.63
C SER A 5 -6.42 -12.60 -1.23
N TYR A 6 -5.78 -12.01 -2.23
CA TYR A 6 -6.51 -11.06 -3.06
C TYR A 6 -7.50 -11.90 -3.86
N PRO A 7 -8.80 -11.93 -3.53
CA PRO A 7 -9.72 -12.57 -4.44
C PRO A 7 -9.65 -11.73 -5.72
N LYS A 8 -9.55 -12.39 -6.88
CA LYS A 8 -9.52 -11.74 -8.18
C LYS A 8 -10.87 -11.07 -8.47
N PHE A 9 -11.24 -10.04 -7.72
CA PHE A 9 -12.33 -9.15 -8.05
C PHE A 9 -11.77 -8.09 -8.97
N PHE A 10 -11.68 -8.45 -10.26
CA PHE A 10 -11.79 -7.47 -11.33
C PHE A 10 -13.21 -6.89 -11.26
N GLY A 11 -13.40 -5.95 -10.34
CA GLY A 11 -14.54 -5.05 -10.30
C GLY A 11 -14.36 -4.00 -11.39
N ASN A 12 -15.32 -3.98 -12.30
CA ASN A 12 -15.42 -3.16 -13.49
C ASN A 12 -15.78 -1.70 -13.16
N THR A 13 -14.79 -0.82 -12.97
CA THR A 13 -15.05 0.62 -12.98
C THR A 13 -14.14 1.34 -13.98
N THR A 14 -14.82 1.89 -14.99
CA THR A 14 -14.43 2.84 -16.02
C THR A 14 -12.97 3.31 -15.99
N SER A 15 -12.24 2.93 -17.04
CA SER A 15 -10.83 3.19 -17.35
C SER A 15 -10.36 4.65 -17.11
N LYS A 16 -10.21 5.08 -15.86
CA LYS A 16 -9.27 6.14 -15.50
C LYS A 16 -7.89 5.52 -15.66
N LYS A 17 -7.09 6.06 -16.58
CA LYS A 17 -5.70 5.62 -16.75
C LYS A 17 -5.01 5.74 -15.40
N PHE A 18 -4.68 4.61 -14.79
CA PHE A 18 -3.93 4.58 -13.55
C PHE A 18 -2.54 5.16 -13.82
N VAL A 19 -2.34 6.40 -13.43
CA VAL A 19 -1.02 7.02 -13.45
C VAL A 19 -0.33 6.58 -12.17
N THR A 20 0.73 5.79 -12.31
CA THR A 20 1.55 5.39 -11.15
C THR A 20 2.11 6.64 -10.50
N PRO A 21 1.72 6.94 -9.25
CA PRO A 21 2.23 8.11 -8.58
C PRO A 21 3.72 7.94 -8.27
N ARG A 22 4.47 9.03 -8.31
CA ARG A 22 5.86 9.03 -7.85
C ARG A 22 5.87 9.24 -6.35
N PHE A 23 6.42 8.26 -5.62
CA PHE A 23 6.59 8.33 -4.17
C PHE A 23 8.03 8.68 -3.82
N LYS A 24 8.21 9.33 -2.68
CA LYS A 24 9.51 9.32 -2.00
C LYS A 24 9.70 7.95 -1.35
N PHE A 25 10.83 7.31 -1.62
CA PHE A 25 11.13 6.02 -1.01
C PHE A 25 11.33 6.15 0.50
N TYR A 26 10.66 5.27 1.24
CA TYR A 26 10.86 5.12 2.67
C TYR A 26 12.04 4.19 2.93
N ASN A 27 13.09 4.73 3.53
CA ASN A 27 14.31 4.00 3.85
C ASN A 27 14.33 3.38 5.26
N GLY A 28 13.25 3.52 6.04
CA GLY A 28 13.19 3.00 7.42
C GLY A 28 13.74 3.93 8.50
N THR A 29 14.39 5.04 8.12
CA THR A 29 14.98 6.00 9.08
C THR A 29 14.23 7.32 9.15
N SER A 30 13.45 7.64 8.13
CA SER A 30 12.53 8.78 8.15
C SER A 30 11.29 8.50 9.02
N ASP A 31 10.58 9.55 9.42
CA ASP A 31 9.38 9.44 10.23
C ASP A 31 8.27 8.64 9.50
N PRO A 32 7.88 7.46 10.02
CA PRO A 32 6.84 6.61 9.42
C PRO A 32 5.49 7.33 9.28
N ILE A 33 5.14 8.21 10.22
CA ILE A 33 3.85 8.92 10.21
C ILE A 33 3.81 9.91 9.05
N ASN A 34 4.90 10.64 8.85
CA ASN A 34 5.06 11.52 7.70
C ASN A 34 5.03 10.77 6.37
N HIS A 35 5.66 9.59 6.30
CA HIS A 35 5.60 8.74 5.11
C HIS A 35 4.17 8.29 4.78
N ILE A 36 3.43 7.78 5.78
CA ILE A 36 2.03 7.35 5.61
C ILE A 36 1.15 8.53 5.17
N ARG A 37 1.32 9.71 5.77
CA ARG A 37 0.58 10.91 5.39
C ARG A 37 0.86 11.31 3.94
N HIS A 38 2.12 11.32 3.54
CA HIS A 38 2.52 11.65 2.17
C HIS A 38 1.95 10.62 1.18
N PHE A 39 2.07 9.32 1.49
CA PHE A 39 1.49 8.25 0.68
C PHE A 39 -0.02 8.44 0.47
N ARG A 40 -0.78 8.72 1.53
CA ARG A 40 -2.24 8.95 1.45
C ARG A 40 -2.58 10.19 0.63
N GLN A 41 -1.83 11.27 0.76
CA GLN A 41 -2.00 12.48 -0.04
C GLN A 41 -1.76 12.21 -1.53
N THR A 42 -0.68 11.50 -1.86
CA THR A 42 -0.35 11.10 -3.23
C THR A 42 -1.41 10.17 -3.84
N MET A 43 -2.05 9.36 -3.00
CA MET A 43 -3.12 8.43 -3.37
C MET A 43 -4.53 9.00 -3.20
N ALA A 44 -4.70 10.31 -2.93
CA ALA A 44 -6.01 10.90 -2.60
C ALA A 44 -7.08 10.67 -3.68
N LEU A 45 -6.70 10.56 -4.95
CA LEU A 45 -7.62 10.25 -6.05
C LEU A 45 -8.18 8.82 -6.01
N TYR A 46 -7.57 7.94 -5.21
CA TYR A 46 -7.90 6.53 -5.03
C TYR A 46 -8.14 6.23 -3.54
N GLU A 47 -8.53 7.23 -2.74
CA GLU A 47 -8.69 7.10 -1.29
C GLU A 47 -9.75 6.07 -0.86
N HIS A 48 -10.63 5.69 -1.77
CA HIS A 48 -11.66 4.66 -1.57
C HIS A 48 -11.27 3.29 -2.13
N GLU A 49 -10.09 3.17 -2.75
CA GLU A 49 -9.58 1.92 -3.34
C GLU A 49 -8.50 1.31 -2.44
N ASP A 50 -8.88 0.89 -1.23
CA ASP A 50 -7.96 0.33 -0.23
C ASP A 50 -7.12 -0.83 -0.78
N ALA A 51 -7.69 -1.66 -1.65
CA ALA A 51 -6.98 -2.76 -2.31
C ALA A 51 -5.87 -2.25 -3.26
N LEU A 52 -6.13 -1.16 -3.98
CA LEU A 52 -5.15 -0.52 -4.86
C LEU A 52 -4.04 0.16 -4.02
N MET A 53 -4.42 0.88 -2.96
CA MET A 53 -3.49 1.49 -2.02
C MET A 53 -2.56 0.44 -1.39
N CYS A 54 -3.11 -0.69 -0.93
CA CYS A 54 -2.32 -1.79 -0.38
C CYS A 54 -1.36 -2.40 -1.41
N ARG A 55 -1.73 -2.46 -2.70
CA ARG A 55 -0.87 -2.99 -3.77
C ARG A 55 0.28 -2.05 -4.11
N ILE A 56 0.06 -0.74 -4.02
CA ILE A 56 1.06 0.28 -4.39
C ILE A 56 1.98 0.59 -3.22
N PHE A 57 1.53 0.41 -1.98
CA PHE A 57 2.33 0.71 -0.79
C PHE A 57 3.76 0.12 -0.82
N PRO A 58 4.00 -1.14 -1.24
CA PRO A 58 5.35 -1.69 -1.36
C PRO A 58 6.26 -0.90 -2.30
N SER A 59 5.72 -0.30 -3.37
CA SER A 59 6.50 0.54 -4.31
C SER A 59 6.95 1.88 -3.71
N SER A 60 6.42 2.25 -2.54
CA SER A 60 6.87 3.43 -1.79
C SER A 60 8.01 3.10 -0.81
N LEU A 61 8.41 1.84 -0.69
CA LEU A 61 9.42 1.36 0.25
C LEU A 61 10.77 1.17 -0.47
N ASP A 62 11.85 1.54 0.20
CA ASP A 62 13.22 1.19 -0.20
C ASP A 62 13.49 -0.29 0.15
N SER A 63 14.60 -0.84 -0.34
CA SER A 63 15.02 -2.23 -0.21
C SER A 63 14.87 -2.82 1.20
N LEU A 64 15.32 -2.11 2.24
CA LEU A 64 15.28 -2.63 3.61
C LEU A 64 13.84 -2.69 4.18
N PRO A 65 13.03 -1.61 4.17
CA PRO A 65 11.63 -1.70 4.57
C PRO A 65 10.76 -2.60 3.67
N LEU A 66 11.12 -2.73 2.40
CA LEU A 66 10.47 -3.65 1.47
C LEU A 66 10.70 -5.10 1.88
N ASN A 67 11.94 -5.47 2.23
CA ASN A 67 12.26 -6.81 2.74
C ASN A 67 11.48 -7.11 4.03
N TRP A 68 11.48 -6.18 5.00
CA TRP A 68 10.66 -6.31 6.20
C TRP A 68 9.17 -6.50 5.86
N TYR A 69 8.63 -5.73 4.91
CA TYR A 69 7.24 -5.89 4.47
C TYR A 69 6.99 -7.27 3.85
N HIS A 70 7.94 -7.82 3.10
CA HIS A 70 7.87 -9.18 2.54
C HIS A 70 7.96 -10.27 3.60
N ASP A 71 8.65 -10.02 4.71
CA ASP A 71 8.79 -10.97 5.82
C ASP A 71 7.57 -10.99 6.76
N LEU A 72 6.69 -9.97 6.70
CA LEU A 72 5.46 -9.96 7.51
C LEU A 72 4.57 -11.19 7.22
N PRO A 73 4.10 -11.95 8.22
CA PRO A 73 3.20 -13.06 7.98
C PRO A 73 1.87 -12.58 7.36
N SER A 74 1.30 -13.38 6.45
CA SER A 74 0.10 -13.04 5.66
C SER A 74 -1.22 -12.98 6.45
N SER A 75 -1.15 -12.97 7.79
CA SER A 75 -2.29 -13.14 8.69
C SER A 75 -2.28 -12.22 9.93
N SER A 76 -1.43 -11.20 10.01
CA SER A 76 -1.14 -10.54 11.29
C SER A 76 -2.11 -9.45 11.77
N ILE A 77 -3.40 -9.50 11.40
CA ILE A 77 -4.45 -8.84 12.20
C ILE A 77 -5.63 -9.82 12.24
N HIS A 78 -5.61 -10.73 13.21
CA HIS A 78 -6.87 -11.28 13.71
C HIS A 78 -7.57 -10.13 14.44
N GLU A 79 -8.75 -9.82 13.95
CA GLU A 79 -9.80 -9.07 14.63
C GLU A 79 -9.83 -9.49 16.12
N TYR A 80 -9.47 -8.58 17.02
CA TYR A 80 -9.86 -8.77 18.41
C TYR A 80 -11.38 -8.59 18.44
N VAL A 81 -12.04 -9.72 18.71
CA VAL A 81 -13.48 -9.85 18.97
C VAL A 81 -13.93 -8.87 20.05
#